data_AF-Q0RK65-F1
#
_entry.id   AF-Q0RK65-F1
#
_cell.length_a   1.000
_cell.length_b   1.000
_cell.length_c   1.000
_cell.angle_alpha   90.00
_cell.angle_beta   90.00
_cell.angle_gamma   90.00
#
_symmetry.space_group_name_H-M   'P 1'
#
loop_
_entity.id
_entity.type
_entity.pdbx_description
1 polymer ?
#
loop_
_entity_poly.entity_id
_entity_poly.type
_entity_poly.pdbx_seq_one_letter_code
_entity_poly.pdbx_strand_id
1 'polypeptide(L)' 'MSEIDLDADFDRLGVDSAVAVSLLIAVEDHYGVDVAPESLFENPTLNALAAHLYDQGAREPVASPDLAQR' A
#
# COMPACT_ATOMS: atom_id res chain seq x y z
N MET A 1 16.23 1.90 15.07
CA MET A 1 15.22 1.52 14.06
C MET A 1 15.42 2.49 12.92
N SER A 2 15.82 2.01 11.74
CA SER A 2 15.95 2.87 10.56
C SER A 2 14.56 3.31 10.14
N GLU A 3 14.30 4.61 10.17
CA GLU A 3 13.06 5.20 9.66
C GLU A 3 12.95 4.90 8.16
N ILE A 4 11.76 4.49 7.71
CA ILE A 4 11.47 4.31 6.29
C ILE A 4 11.19 5.71 5.72
N ASP A 5 11.93 6.08 4.68
CA ASP A 5 11.69 7.33 3.96
C ASP A 5 10.48 7.17 3.04
N LEU A 6 9.37 7.84 3.36
CA LEU A 6 8.09 7.66 2.68
C LEU A 6 8.04 8.33 1.29
N ASP A 7 8.98 9.25 1.06
CA ASP A 7 9.15 9.96 -0.21
C ASP A 7 10.26 9.33 -1.07
N ALA A 8 10.93 8.28 -0.59
CA ALA A 8 11.84 7.50 -1.40
C ALA A 8 11.08 6.64 -2.41
N ASP A 9 11.64 6.51 -3.60
CA ASP A 9 11.13 5.59 -4.60
C ASP A 9 11.15 4.14 -4.08
N PHE A 10 10.17 3.34 -4.48
CA PHE A 10 10.08 1.92 -4.15
C PHE A 10 11.37 1.14 -4.44
N ASP A 11 12.05 1.45 -5.55
CA ASP A 11 13.35 0.85 -5.90
C ASP A 11 14.44 1.11 -4.84
N ARG A 12 14.49 2.35 -4.31
CA ARG A 12 15.44 2.75 -3.26
C ARG A 12 15.14 2.10 -1.91
N LEU A 13 13.87 1.75 -1.69
CA LEU A 13 13.41 0.98 -0.54
C LEU A 13 13.63 -0.53 -0.71
N GLY A 14 14.13 -0.99 -1.86
CA GLY A 14 14.31 -2.42 -2.16
C GLY A 14 12.99 -3.15 -2.39
N VAL A 15 11.96 -2.44 -2.88
CA VAL A 15 10.68 -3.04 -3.24
C VAL A 15 10.78 -3.61 -4.65
N ASP A 16 11.12 -4.89 -4.73
CA ASP A 16 11.09 -5.66 -5.97
C ASP A 16 9.65 -6.07 -6.36
N SER A 17 9.47 -6.64 -7.55
CA SER A 17 8.16 -7.06 -8.08
C SER A 17 7.36 -7.96 -7.12
N ALA A 18 8.01 -8.90 -6.42
CA ALA A 18 7.31 -9.78 -5.47
C ALA A 18 6.80 -9.02 -4.24
N VAL A 19 7.59 -8.05 -3.75
CA VAL A 19 7.22 -7.20 -2.61
C VAL A 19 6.12 -6.23 -3.02
N ALA A 20 6.23 -5.64 -4.21
CA ALA A 20 5.21 -4.78 -4.81
C ALA A 20 3.85 -5.49 -4.91
N VAL A 21 3.80 -6.71 -5.46
CA VAL A 21 2.55 -7.49 -5.54
C VAL A 21 1.99 -7.80 -4.15
N SER A 22 2.85 -8.16 -3.19
CA SER A 22 2.42 -8.44 -1.81
C SER A 22 1.89 -7.20 -1.11
N LEU A 23 2.48 -6.02 -1.38
CA LEU A 23 2.01 -4.73 -0.88
C LEU A 23 0.62 -4.41 -1.43
N LEU A 24 0.41 -4.56 -2.75
CA LEU A 24 -0.88 -4.32 -3.37
C LEU A 24 -1.97 -5.19 -2.75
N ILE A 25 -1.75 -6.51 -2.67
CA ILE A 25 -2.71 -7.45 -2.06
C ILE A 25 -3.04 -7.05 -0.62
N ALA A 26 -2.03 -6.65 0.17
CA ALA A 26 -2.24 -6.22 1.55
C ALA A 26 -3.04 -4.91 1.64
N VAL A 27 -2.80 -3.97 0.73
CA VAL A 27 -3.56 -2.71 0.65
C VAL A 27 -5.02 -2.98 0.24
N GLU A 28 -5.23 -3.82 -0.77
CA GLU A 28 -6.55 -4.19 -1.26
C GLU A 28 -7.38 -4.88 -0.17
N ASP A 29 -6.80 -5.87 0.51
CA ASP A 29 -7.43 -6.56 1.64
C ASP A 29 -7.73 -5.61 2.80
N HIS A 30 -6.76 -4.75 3.15
CA HIS A 30 -6.88 -3.90 4.33
C HIS A 30 -7.82 -2.72 4.12
N TYR A 31 -7.90 -2.15 2.91
CA TYR A 31 -8.71 -0.96 2.64
C TYR A 31 -9.92 -1.23 1.74
N GLY A 32 -10.11 -2.47 1.26
CA GLY A 32 -11.25 -2.84 0.42
C GLY A 32 -11.25 -2.14 -0.93
N VAL A 33 -10.07 -1.83 -1.45
CA VAL A 33 -9.84 -1.16 -2.73
C VAL A 33 -9.31 -2.16 -3.75
N ASP A 34 -9.40 -1.82 -5.03
CA ASP A 34 -8.75 -2.53 -6.13
C ASP A 34 -7.63 -1.64 -6.65
N VAL A 35 -6.40 -2.14 -6.69
CA VAL A 35 -5.23 -1.32 -7.04
C VAL A 35 -4.49 -1.96 -8.20
N ALA A 36 -4.50 -1.26 -9.33
CA ALA A 36 -3.79 -1.72 -10.50
C ALA A 36 -2.25 -1.67 -10.27
N PRO A 37 -1.48 -2.65 -10.78
CA PRO A 37 -0.02 -2.64 -10.66
C PRO A 37 0.64 -1.40 -11.28
N GLU A 38 0.01 -0.82 -12.29
CA GLU A 38 0.45 0.44 -12.92
C GLU A 38 0.46 1.62 -11.94
N SER A 39 -0.39 1.60 -10.91
CA SER A 39 -0.45 2.66 -9.89
C SER A 39 0.86 2.79 -9.11
N LEU A 40 1.67 1.73 -8.98
CA LEU A 40 3.00 1.80 -8.36
C LEU A 40 4.03 2.52 -9.24
N PHE A 41 3.86 2.48 -10.56
CA PHE A 41 4.73 3.22 -11.49
C PHE A 41 4.31 4.68 -11.59
N GLU A 42 3.01 4.96 -11.55
CA GLU A 42 2.48 6.33 -11.55
C GLU A 42 2.69 7.05 -10.21
N ASN A 43 2.72 6.29 -9.12
CA ASN A 43 2.92 6.79 -7.76
C ASN A 43 4.12 6.08 -7.11
N PRO A 44 5.36 6.43 -7.49
CA PRO A 44 6.55 5.63 -7.18
C PRO A 44 7.01 5.68 -5.71
N THR A 45 6.26 6.34 -4.82
CA THR A 45 6.58 6.49 -3.40
C THR A 45 5.39 6.08 -2.53
N LEU A 46 5.64 5.78 -1.27
CA LEU A 46 4.58 5.43 -0.31
C LEU A 46 3.58 6.57 -0.12
N ASN A 47 4.06 7.81 -0.03
CA ASN A 47 3.20 8.98 0.11
C ASN A 47 2.33 9.23 -1.14
N ALA A 48 2.89 9.09 -2.34
CA ALA A 48 2.14 9.26 -3.58
C ALA A 48 1.05 8.18 -3.71
N LEU A 49 1.39 6.92 -3.42
CA LEU A 49 0.42 5.82 -3.46
C LEU A 49 -0.69 6.04 -2.43
N ALA A 50 -0.36 6.40 -1.19
CA ALA A 50 -1.35 6.67 -0.16
C ALA A 50 -2.30 7.81 -0.53
N ALA A 51 -1.78 8.89 -1.12
CA ALA A 51 -2.59 10.00 -1.60
C ALA A 51 -3.54 9.56 -2.72
N HIS A 52 -3.05 8.76 -3.67
CA HIS A 52 -3.86 8.19 -4.74
C HIS A 52 -5.00 7.32 -4.20
N LEU A 53 -4.70 6.42 -3.27
CA LEU A 53 -5.71 5.54 -2.64
C LEU A 53 -6.76 6.33 -1.85
N TYR A 54 -6.34 7.38 -1.15
CA TYR A 54 -7.27 8.26 -0.43
C TYR A 54 -8.26 8.95 -1.38
N ASP A 55 -7.78 9.42 -2.55
CA ASP A 55 -8.63 10.02 -3.59
C ASP A 55 -9.61 9.00 -4.19
N GLN A 56 -9.17 7.75 -4.38
CA GLN A 56 -10.01 6.61 -4.82
C GLN A 56 -11.11 6.24 -3.80
N GLY A 57 -11.04 6.77 -2.57
CA GLY A 57 -12.05 6.55 -1.54
C GLY A 57 -11.69 5.48 -0.51
N ALA A 58 -10.40 5.10 -0.39
CA ALA A 58 -9.90 4.37 0.77
C ALA A 58 -10.09 5.23 2.03
N ARG A 59 -11.21 5.04 2.73
CA ARG A 59 -11.62 5.95 3.82
C ARG A 59 -11.44 5.37 5.22
N GLU A 60 -11.30 4.05 5.37
CA GLU A 60 -11.00 3.38 6.62
C GLU A 60 -10.49 1.97 6.32
N PRO A 61 -9.57 1.41 7.13
CA PRO A 61 -9.30 -0.01 7.11
C PRO A 61 -10.60 -0.79 7.25
N VAL A 62 -10.85 -1.78 6.38
CA VAL A 62 -11.94 -2.72 6.56
C VAL A 62 -11.65 -3.43 7.88
N ALA A 63 -12.46 -3.16 8.91
CA ALA A 63 -12.27 -3.75 10.22
C ALA A 63 -12.22 -5.27 10.07
N SER A 64 -11.02 -5.86 10.18
CA SER A 64 -10.86 -7.31 10.06
C SER A 64 -11.70 -7.98 11.15
N PRO A 65 -12.66 -8.87 10.84
CA PRO A 65 -13.47 -9.55 11.85
C PRO A 65 -12.71 -10.64 12.62
N ASP A 66 -11.38 -10.57 12.79
CA ASP A 66 -10.61 -11.65 13.42
C ASP A 66 -9.36 -11.16 14.19
N LEU A 67 -9.57 -10.40 15.27
CA LEU A 67 -8.61 -10.30 16.38
C LEU A 67 -9.25 -10.71 17.73
N ALA A 68 -10.47 -11.24 17.70
CA ALA A 68 -11.24 -11.66 18.89
C ALA A 68 -11.15 -13.17 19.20
N GLN A 69 -10.37 -13.96 18.44
CA GLN A 69 -10.24 -15.41 18.67
C GLN A 69 -8.89 -15.83 19.26
N ARG A 70 -8.25 -14.96 20.07
CA ARG A 70 -7.07 -15.32 20.88
C ARG A 70 -7.44 -16.02 22.17
#